data_AF-A0A968JI00-F1
#
_entry.id   AF-A0A968JI00-F1
#
_cell.length_a   1.000
_cell.length_b   1.000
_cell.length_c   1.000
_cell.angle_alpha   90.00
_cell.angle_beta   90.00
_cell.angle_gamma   90.00
#
_symmetry.space_group_name_H-M   'P 1'
#
loop_
_entity.id
_entity.type
_entity.pdbx_description
1 polymer ?
#
loop_
_entity_poly.entity_id
_entity_poly.type
_entity_poly.pdbx_seq_one_letter_code
_entity_poly.pdbx_strand_id
1 'polypeptide(L)' 'MQTPIAITKAEFLKLAEARYDELAALSSSPDFFTYEKNFEEIWLDLGREVLEGNISKLPENHKKKVKFSQGLVK' A
#
# COMPACT_ATOMS: atom_id res chain seq x y z
N MET A 1 16.78 -12.19 2.47
CA MET A 1 15.71 -12.53 3.42
C MET A 1 14.39 -12.30 2.69
N GLN A 2 13.55 -13.32 2.54
CA GLN A 2 12.24 -13.17 1.89
C GLN A 2 11.26 -12.64 2.93
N THR A 3 10.84 -11.38 2.83
CA THR A 3 9.80 -10.82 3.70
C THR A 3 8.47 -11.50 3.36
N PRO A 4 7.75 -12.11 4.32
CA PRO A 4 6.42 -12.63 4.05
C PRO A 4 5.50 -11.44 3.72
N ILE A 5 4.89 -11.48 2.53
CA ILE A 5 3.92 -10.48 2.09
C ILE A 5 2.71 -10.59 3.03
N ALA A 6 2.46 -9.57 3.86
CA ALA A 6 1.39 -9.60 4.84
C ALA A 6 0.02 -9.31 4.22
N ILE A 7 0.01 -8.53 3.13
CA ILE A 7 -1.15 -8.28 2.27
C ILE A 7 -1.39 -9.48 1.32
N THR A 8 -2.63 -9.91 1.23
CA THR A 8 -3.04 -10.98 0.31
C THR A 8 -3.19 -10.46 -1.11
N LYS A 9 -3.14 -11.36 -2.11
CA LYS A 9 -3.44 -11.01 -3.51
C LYS A 9 -4.81 -10.32 -3.66
N ALA A 10 -5.82 -10.77 -2.92
CA ALA A 10 -7.16 -10.20 -2.98
C ALA A 10 -7.21 -8.77 -2.43
N GLU A 11 -6.51 -8.49 -1.34
CA GLU A 11 -6.38 -7.13 -0.79
C GLU A 11 -5.61 -6.22 -1.74
N PHE A 12 -4.51 -6.70 -2.32
CA PHE A 12 -3.77 -5.94 -3.34
C PHE A 12 -4.67 -5.58 -4.53
N LEU A 13 -5.46 -6.54 -5.03
CA LEU A 13 -6.38 -6.29 -6.14
C LEU A 13 -7.44 -5.25 -5.76
N LYS A 14 -7.96 -5.25 -4.53
CA LYS A 14 -8.89 -4.22 -4.07
C LYS A 14 -8.27 -2.82 -4.04
N LEU A 15 -7.03 -2.69 -3.58
CA LEU A 15 -6.32 -1.41 -3.58
C LEU A 15 -6.07 -0.94 -5.02
N ALA A 16 -5.65 -1.83 -5.91
CA ALA A 16 -5.44 -1.52 -7.32
C ALA A 16 -6.73 -1.16 -8.05
N GLU A 17 -7.83 -1.86 -7.75
CA GLU A 17 -9.16 -1.58 -8.30
C GLU A 17 -9.66 -0.18 -7.89
N ALA A 18 -9.45 0.21 -6.62
CA ALA A 18 -9.83 1.53 -6.12
C ALA A 18 -9.12 2.68 -6.86
N ARG A 19 -7.91 2.45 -7.39
CA ARG A 19 -7.11 3.44 -8.14
C ARG A 19 -7.21 3.27 -9.66
N TYR A 20 -7.91 2.24 -10.14
CA TYR A 20 -7.96 1.89 -11.55
C TYR A 20 -8.64 2.99 -12.39
N ASP A 21 -9.73 3.55 -11.89
CA ASP A 21 -10.45 4.62 -12.59
C ASP A 21 -9.59 5.89 -12.73
N GLU A 22 -8.80 6.21 -11.70
CA GLU A 22 -7.84 7.32 -11.73
C GLU A 22 -6.77 7.09 -12.81
N LEU A 23 -6.19 5.87 -12.85
CA LEU A 23 -5.21 5.48 -13.87
C LEU A 23 -5.81 5.49 -15.29
N ALA A 24 -7.06 5.05 -15.45
CA ALA A 24 -7.76 5.06 -16.72
C ALA A 24 -8.01 6.50 -17.22
N ALA A 25 -8.36 7.41 -16.31
CA ALA A 25 -8.57 8.82 -16.62
C ALA A 25 -7.29 9.52 -17.12
N LEU A 26 -6.10 9.05 -16.73
CA LEU A 26 -4.83 9.61 -17.20
C LEU A 26 -4.68 9.56 -18.73
N SER A 27 -5.33 8.61 -19.40
CA SER A 27 -5.34 8.51 -20.87
C SER A 27 -5.85 9.77 -21.58
N SER A 28 -6.61 10.61 -20.87
CA SER A 28 -7.15 11.89 -21.37
C SER A 28 -6.22 13.08 -21.10
N SER A 29 -5.01 12.86 -20.60
CA SER A 29 -4.08 13.95 -20.26
C SER A 29 -3.59 14.69 -21.52
N PRO A 30 -3.45 16.03 -21.45
CA PRO A 30 -3.13 16.86 -22.62
C PRO A 30 -1.68 16.77 -23.09
N ASP A 31 -0.76 16.41 -22.19
CA ASP A 31 0.67 16.31 -22.47
C ASP A 31 1.33 15.21 -21.61
N PHE A 32 2.51 14.78 -22.05
CA PHE A 32 3.27 13.70 -21.42
C PHE A 32 3.71 14.02 -20.00
N PHE A 33 4.08 15.27 -19.72
CA PHE A 33 4.59 15.67 -18.42
C PHE A 33 3.49 15.60 -17.35
N THR A 34 2.30 16.08 -17.69
CA THR A 34 1.10 15.99 -16.83
C THR A 34 0.69 14.54 -16.61
N TYR A 35 0.74 13.72 -17.66
CA TYR A 35 0.49 12.28 -17.55
C TYR A 35 1.48 11.61 -16.59
N GLU A 36 2.79 11.83 -16.78
CA GLU A 36 3.85 11.20 -16.00
C GLU A 36 3.74 11.57 -14.52
N LYS A 37 3.56 12.86 -14.23
CA LYS A 37 3.43 13.34 -12.86
C LYS A 37 2.22 12.72 -12.15
N ASN A 38 1.05 12.75 -12.78
CA ASN A 38 -0.17 12.22 -12.18
C ASN A 38 -0.11 10.69 -12.04
N PHE A 39 0.51 10.01 -13.00
CA PHE A 39 0.78 8.57 -12.90
C PHE A 39 1.67 8.25 -11.70
N GLU A 40 2.78 8.98 -11.54
CA GLU A 40 3.70 8.79 -10.42
C GLU A 40 3.01 9.00 -9.07
N GLU A 41 2.21 10.06 -8.93
CA GLU A 41 1.44 10.33 -7.71
C GLU A 41 0.50 9.17 -7.34
N ILE A 42 -0.32 8.70 -8.28
CA ILE A 42 -1.25 7.58 -8.05
C ILE A 42 -0.50 6.30 -7.70
N TRP A 43 0.62 6.04 -8.37
CA TRP A 43 1.40 4.82 -8.17
C TRP A 43 2.16 4.83 -6.83
N LEU A 44 2.68 5.99 -6.41
CA LEU A 44 3.31 6.17 -5.11
C LEU A 44 2.31 5.97 -3.97
N ASP A 45 1.10 6.51 -4.09
CA ASP A 45 0.04 6.33 -3.09
C ASP A 45 -0.38 4.87 -2.97
N LEU A 46 -0.62 4.18 -4.09
CA LEU A 46 -0.90 2.75 -4.09
C LEU A 46 0.26 1.95 -3.45
N GLY A 47 1.50 2.27 -3.83
CA GLY A 47 2.70 1.64 -3.28
C GLY A 47 2.81 1.85 -1.76
N ARG A 48 2.44 3.03 -1.26
CA ARG A 48 2.43 3.36 0.16
C ARG A 48 1.40 2.52 0.91
N GLU A 49 0.17 2.42 0.41
CA GLU A 49 -0.88 1.59 1.02
C GLU A 49 -0.48 0.11 1.07
N VAL A 50 0.12 -0.40 -0.02
CA VAL A 50 0.65 -1.77 -0.07
C VAL A 50 1.81 -1.96 0.91
N LEU A 51 2.71 -0.98 1.03
CA LEU A 51 3.82 -1.01 1.97
C LEU A 51 3.33 -0.99 3.42
N GLU A 52 2.40 -0.10 3.75
CA GLU A 52 1.80 0.01 5.08
C GLU A 52 1.06 -1.27 5.47
N GLY A 53 0.28 -1.86 4.55
CA GLY A 53 -0.39 -3.14 4.76
C GLY A 53 0.58 -4.32 4.95
N ASN A 54 1.77 -4.25 4.36
CA ASN A 54 2.84 -5.23 4.57
C ASN A 54 3.55 -5.08 5.92
N ILE A 55 3.79 -3.85 6.37
CA ILE A 55 4.52 -3.56 7.60
C ILE A 55 3.61 -3.64 8.83
N SER A 56 2.34 -3.24 8.69
CA SER A 56 1.40 -3.09 9.79
C SER A 56 0.07 -3.78 9.47
N LYS A 57 -0.11 -5.02 9.96
CA LYS A 57 -1.49 -5.49 10.21
C LYS A 57 -1.99 -4.75 11.43
N LEU A 58 -2.86 -3.76 11.25
CA LEU A 58 -3.66 -3.23 12.36
C LEU A 58 -4.32 -4.44 13.04
N PRO A 59 -4.00 -4.74 14.30
CA PRO A 59 -4.70 -5.81 14.98
C PRO A 59 -6.17 -5.40 15.05
N GLU A 60 -7.07 -6.32 14.69
CA GLU A 60 -8.53 -6.18 14.69
C GLU A 60 -9.10 -5.69 16.05
N ASN A 61 -8.26 -5.62 17.08
CA ASN A 61 -8.58 -5.17 18.42
C ASN A 61 -7.56 -4.14 18.92
N HIS A 62 -7.78 -2.86 18.60
CA HIS A 62 -6.98 -1.71 19.09
C HIS A 62 -6.83 -1.64 20.63
N LYS A 63 -7.66 -2.38 21.39
CA LYS A 63 -7.63 -2.41 22.86
C LYS A 63 -6.73 -3.48 23.48
N LYS A 64 -6.14 -4.39 22.70
CA LYS A 64 -5.13 -5.35 23.22
C LYS A 64 -3.74 -4.90 22.81
N LYS A 65 -3.03 -4.24 23.73
CA LYS A 65 -1.58 -4.07 23.63
C LYS A 65 -0.93 -5.45 23.68
N VAL A 66 -0.44 -5.95 22.55
CA VAL A 66 0.47 -7.09 22.55
C VAL A 66 1.77 -6.58 23.14
N LYS A 67 2.20 -7.12 24.28
CA LYS A 67 3.49 -6.76 24.87
C LYS A 67 4.57 -7.11 23.84
N PHE A 68 5.20 -6.10 23.27
CA PHE A 68 6.40 -6.28 22.46
C PHE A 68 7.49 -6.76 23.40
N SER A 69 7.65 -8.07 23.56
CA SER A 69 8.75 -8.64 24.35
C SER A 69 10.01 -8.52 23.49
N GLN A 70 10.68 -7.37 23.58
CA GLN A 70 12.09 -7.30 23.21
C GLN A 70 12.85 -8.27 24.10
N GLY A 71 13.36 -9.32 23.47
CA GLY A 71 14.19 -10.33 24.10
C GLY A 71 15.38 -9.68 24.79
N LEU A 72 15.52 -10.03 26.05
CA LEU A 72 16.63 -9.73 26.94
C LEU A 72 17.91 -10.38 26.39
N VAL A 73 18.89 -9.58 25.96
CA VAL A 73 20.28 -10.06 25.81
C VAL A 73 21.02 -9.60 27.06
N LYS A 74 21.35 -10.57 27.92
CA LYS A 74 22.26 -10.41 29.07
C LYS A 74 23.70 -10.29 28.59
#